data_AF-A0AAD2FYZ8-F1
#
_entry.id   AF-A0AAD2FYZ8-F1
#
_cell.length_a   1.000
_cell.length_b   1.000
_cell.length_c   1.000
_cell.angle_alpha   90.00
_cell.angle_beta   90.00
_cell.angle_gamma   90.00
#
_symmetry.space_group_name_H-M   'P 1'
#
loop_
_entity.id
_entity.type
_entity.pdbx_description
1 polymer ?
#
loop_
_entity_poly.entity_id
_entity_poly.type
_entity_poly.pdbx_seq_one_letter_code
_entity_poly.pdbx_strand_id
1 'polypeptide(L)'
;MASKKYKVELPAELRDEGYQEIKVSLLSKAGDPNAVDVAINGFVDALFNDDELKPIFEKYSKPHLKAHQQRLFLMAITDLPADFDYKSFIMERHYKLFDKGVNEKHFDLMVKYLNEALATLSVDPEIAGGINAHLAPFRDVFETTSPDDVKGYLKKSIGSLHMIRIAQAKRQREQEIEEHNRRASMGSTFSEQTDMKSEELG
;
A
#
# COMPACT_ATOMS: atom_id res chain seq x y z
N MET A 1 15.94 -13.11 2.88
CA MET A 1 14.73 -13.58 2.15
C MET A 1 13.84 -12.39 1.87
N ALA A 2 13.76 -11.95 0.61
CA ALA A 2 12.93 -10.82 0.20
C ALA A 2 11.54 -11.32 -0.23
N SER A 3 10.51 -10.97 0.54
CA SER A 3 9.11 -11.25 0.21
C SER A 3 8.59 -10.13 -0.69
N LYS A 4 8.63 -10.30 -2.02
CA LYS A 4 7.83 -9.47 -2.94
C LYS A 4 6.38 -9.96 -2.87
N LYS A 5 5.61 -9.38 -1.95
CA LYS A 5 4.14 -9.44 -1.98
C LYS A 5 3.68 -8.42 -3.01
N TYR A 6 2.71 -8.80 -3.84
CA TYR A 6 1.89 -7.85 -4.59
C TYR A 6 1.13 -7.00 -3.55
N LYS A 7 1.79 -5.95 -3.06
CA LYS A 7 1.15 -4.71 -2.67
C LYS A 7 0.93 -3.97 -3.99
N VAL A 8 -0.19 -3.30 -4.17
CA VAL A 8 -0.14 -2.06 -4.96
C VAL A 8 0.91 -1.21 -4.25
N GLU A 9 2.13 -1.22 -4.77
CA GLU A 9 3.22 -0.42 -4.22
C GLU A 9 2.78 1.02 -4.43
N LEU A 10 2.65 1.74 -3.32
CA LEU A 10 2.54 3.19 -3.40
C LEU A 10 3.75 3.66 -4.23
N PRO A 11 3.56 4.57 -5.21
CA PRO A 11 4.65 5.24 -5.88
C PRO A 11 5.80 5.58 -4.92
N ALA A 12 7.04 5.53 -5.41
CA ALA A 12 8.23 5.74 -4.59
C ALA A 12 8.18 7.06 -3.79
N GLU A 13 7.49 8.04 -4.38
CA GLU A 13 7.18 9.39 -3.95
C GLU A 13 6.19 9.45 -2.78
N LEU A 14 5.49 8.34 -2.50
CA LEU A 14 4.50 8.19 -1.41
C LEU A 14 5.04 7.36 -0.23
N ARG A 15 6.35 7.09 -0.21
CA ARG A 15 7.05 6.47 0.93
C ARG A 15 7.39 7.54 1.98
N ASP A 16 7.86 7.15 3.17
CA ASP A 16 7.99 8.03 4.35
C ASP A 16 8.75 9.36 4.10
N GLU A 17 9.60 9.43 3.08
CA GLU A 17 10.31 10.63 2.61
C GLU A 17 9.38 11.67 1.96
N GLY A 18 8.39 11.22 1.17
CA GLY A 18 7.40 12.08 0.53
C GLY A 18 6.52 12.84 1.53
N TYR A 19 6.24 12.25 2.70
CA TYR A 19 5.52 12.93 3.77
C TYR A 19 6.26 14.17 4.27
N GLN A 20 7.59 14.14 4.32
CA GLN A 20 8.36 15.31 4.74
C GLN A 20 8.34 16.41 3.68
N GLU A 21 8.44 16.08 2.39
CA GLU A 21 8.37 17.06 1.29
C GLU A 21 6.98 17.72 1.20
N ILE A 22 5.94 16.93 1.38
CA ILE A 22 4.55 17.40 1.39
C ILE A 22 4.27 18.23 2.63
N LYS A 23 4.75 17.80 3.80
CA LYS A 23 4.72 18.63 5.01
C LYS A 23 5.42 19.95 4.72
N VAL A 24 6.61 19.97 4.11
CA VAL A 24 7.32 21.20 3.73
C VAL A 24 6.52 22.09 2.75
N SER A 25 5.84 21.50 1.76
CA SER A 25 5.00 22.25 0.81
C SER A 25 3.73 22.83 1.45
N LEU A 26 3.07 22.10 2.35
CA LEU A 26 1.96 22.64 3.14
C LEU A 26 2.45 23.65 4.17
N LEU A 27 3.62 23.44 4.77
CA LEU A 27 4.21 24.35 5.74
C LEU A 27 4.64 25.67 5.09
N SER A 28 5.17 25.64 3.87
CA SER A 28 5.47 26.86 3.12
C SER A 28 4.21 27.65 2.79
N LYS A 29 3.07 26.97 2.64
CA LYS A 29 1.75 27.57 2.40
C LYS A 29 1.01 28.00 3.67
N ALA A 30 1.16 27.26 4.77
CA ALA A 30 0.49 27.46 6.05
C ALA A 30 1.28 28.36 7.03
N GLY A 31 2.56 28.64 6.74
CA GLY A 31 3.39 29.60 7.48
C GLY A 31 3.93 29.14 8.84
N ASP A 32 3.37 28.09 9.47
CA ASP A 32 3.81 27.56 10.76
C ASP A 32 4.01 26.02 10.75
N PRO A 33 5.25 25.52 11.00
CA PRO A 33 5.59 24.11 11.22
C PRO A 33 4.64 23.30 12.11
N ASN A 34 4.06 23.94 13.13
CA ASN A 34 3.17 23.29 14.09
C ASN A 34 1.71 23.26 13.61
N ALA A 35 1.31 24.14 12.70
CA ALA A 35 -0.06 24.25 12.25
C ALA A 35 -0.53 22.96 11.56
N VAL A 36 0.31 22.38 10.70
CA VAL A 36 -0.04 21.13 9.97
C VAL A 36 -0.30 19.96 10.92
N ASP A 37 0.53 19.79 11.95
CA ASP A 37 0.32 18.71 12.91
C ASP A 37 -0.95 18.94 13.75
N VAL A 38 -1.27 20.20 14.10
CA VAL A 38 -2.51 20.57 14.78
C VAL A 38 -3.73 20.30 13.90
N ALA A 39 -3.70 20.68 12.62
CA ALA A 39 -4.81 20.45 11.69
C ALA A 39 -5.02 18.96 11.42
N ILE A 40 -3.96 18.16 11.24
CA ILE A 40 -4.06 16.71 11.08
C ILE A 40 -4.62 16.06 12.37
N ASN A 41 -4.19 16.53 13.54
CA ASN A 41 -4.76 16.03 14.80
C ASN A 41 -6.25 16.37 14.91
N GLY A 42 -6.63 17.61 14.60
CA GLY A 42 -8.03 18.05 14.60
C GLY A 42 -8.90 17.24 13.63
N PHE A 43 -8.38 16.99 12.42
CA PHE A 43 -9.01 16.10 11.44
C PHE A 43 -9.25 14.70 12.01
N VAL A 44 -8.21 14.06 12.55
CA VAL A 44 -8.30 12.71 13.12
C VAL A 44 -9.27 12.68 14.32
N ASP A 45 -9.22 13.69 15.17
CA ASP A 45 -10.12 13.80 16.32
C ASP A 45 -11.58 13.96 15.86
N ALA A 46 -11.85 14.74 14.82
CA ALA A 46 -13.18 14.89 14.25
C ALA A 46 -13.71 13.55 13.72
N LEU A 47 -12.89 12.77 13.00
CA LEU A 47 -13.27 11.43 12.51
C LEU A 47 -13.66 10.46 13.65
N PHE A 48 -12.97 10.54 14.81
CA PHE A 48 -13.25 9.67 15.96
C PHE A 48 -14.48 10.10 16.77
N ASN A 49 -14.86 11.36 16.65
CA ASN A 49 -15.94 11.97 17.43
C ASN A 49 -17.24 12.12 16.63
N ASP A 50 -17.22 11.90 15.32
CA ASP A 50 -18.41 11.86 14.48
C ASP A 50 -19.23 10.59 14.75
N ASP A 51 -20.54 10.75 15.00
CA ASP A 51 -21.43 9.65 15.39
C ASP A 51 -21.64 8.62 14.28
N GLU A 52 -21.53 9.00 13.00
CA GLU A 52 -21.64 8.08 11.86
C GLU A 52 -20.32 7.35 11.60
N LEU A 53 -19.18 8.00 11.82
CA LEU A 53 -17.86 7.41 11.56
C LEU A 53 -17.29 6.61 12.74
N LYS A 54 -17.60 7.00 13.97
CA LYS A 54 -17.07 6.37 15.18
C LYS A 54 -17.26 4.84 15.23
N PRO A 55 -18.42 4.25 14.86
CA PRO A 55 -18.59 2.79 14.82
C PRO A 55 -17.62 2.07 13.86
N ILE A 56 -17.17 2.75 12.81
CA ILE A 56 -16.19 2.19 11.85
C ILE A 56 -14.83 2.05 12.53
N PHE A 57 -14.48 3.03 13.37
CA PHE A 57 -13.16 3.19 13.97
C PHE A 57 -12.95 2.51 15.33
N GLU A 58 -13.98 1.92 15.96
CA GLU A 58 -13.91 1.35 17.32
C GLU A 58 -12.74 0.39 17.58
N LYS A 59 -12.28 -0.35 16.55
CA LYS A 59 -11.20 -1.34 16.65
C LYS A 59 -9.81 -0.78 16.32
N TYR A 60 -9.72 0.49 15.98
CA TYR A 60 -8.49 1.14 15.55
C TYR A 60 -8.04 2.16 16.59
N SER A 61 -6.74 2.20 16.86
CA SER A 61 -6.18 3.22 17.73
C SER A 61 -6.05 4.56 17.01
N LYS A 62 -6.18 5.68 17.74
CA LYS A 62 -5.94 7.03 17.19
C LYS A 62 -4.58 7.16 16.47
N PRO A 63 -3.45 6.66 17.01
CA PRO A 63 -2.17 6.71 16.31
C PRO A 63 -2.17 5.95 14.99
N HIS A 64 -2.85 4.80 14.93
CA HIS A 64 -2.96 4.01 13.70
C HIS A 64 -3.76 4.76 12.64
N LEU A 65 -4.90 5.35 13.02
CA LEU A 65 -5.71 6.13 12.09
C LEU A 65 -4.96 7.37 11.63
N LYS A 66 -4.26 8.07 12.52
CA LYS A 66 -3.43 9.22 12.14
C LYS A 66 -2.40 8.87 11.07
N ALA A 67 -1.65 7.78 11.26
CA ALA A 67 -0.68 7.33 10.27
C ALA A 67 -1.35 6.90 8.94
N HIS A 68 -2.56 6.35 8.99
CA HIS A 68 -3.32 6.02 7.78
C HIS A 68 -3.79 7.28 7.03
N GLN A 69 -4.34 8.25 7.77
CA GLN A 69 -4.86 9.49 7.22
C GLN A 69 -3.76 10.41 6.68
N GLN A 70 -2.57 10.41 7.30
CA GLN A 70 -1.40 11.10 6.76
C GLN A 70 -1.01 10.58 5.36
N ARG A 71 -1.15 9.27 5.11
CA ARG A 71 -0.90 8.69 3.79
C ARG A 71 -2.00 9.05 2.79
N LEU A 72 -3.25 9.12 3.24
CA LEU A 72 -4.34 9.62 2.39
C LEU A 72 -4.07 11.06 1.98
N PHE A 73 -3.69 11.91 2.94
CA PHE A 73 -3.33 13.30 2.68
C PHE A 73 -2.19 13.40 1.66
N LEU A 74 -1.18 12.54 1.79
CA LEU A 74 -0.09 12.45 0.82
C LEU A 74 -0.62 12.14 -0.58
N MET A 75 -1.44 11.10 -0.70
CA MET A 75 -2.05 10.71 -1.97
C MET A 75 -2.96 11.79 -2.55
N ALA A 76 -3.64 12.55 -1.71
CA ALA A 76 -4.54 13.62 -2.13
C ALA A 76 -3.80 14.82 -2.71
N ILE A 77 -2.50 14.96 -2.47
CA ILE A 77 -1.73 16.12 -2.95
C ILE A 77 -0.57 15.74 -3.87
N THR A 78 -0.32 14.45 -4.05
CA THR A 78 0.61 13.93 -5.05
C THR A 78 -0.14 13.62 -6.34
N ASP A 79 0.41 14.05 -7.47
CA ASP A 79 -0.07 13.62 -8.78
C ASP A 79 0.19 12.12 -8.93
N LEU A 80 -0.90 11.35 -8.88
CA LEU A 80 -0.85 9.91 -9.11
C LEU A 80 -0.80 9.64 -10.62
N PRO A 81 -0.13 8.56 -11.06
CA PRO A 81 -0.16 8.14 -12.46
C PRO A 81 -1.59 8.04 -12.99
N ALA A 82 -1.82 8.47 -14.23
CA ALA A 82 -3.16 8.44 -14.84
C ALA A 82 -3.76 7.02 -14.92
N ASP A 83 -2.92 5.99 -14.90
CA ASP A 83 -3.27 4.57 -14.90
C ASP A 83 -3.28 3.95 -13.48
N PHE A 84 -3.22 4.75 -12.42
CA PHE A 84 -3.26 4.25 -11.06
C PHE A 84 -4.61 3.56 -10.78
N ASP A 85 -4.56 2.29 -10.35
CA ASP A 85 -5.75 1.50 -10.04
C ASP A 85 -6.29 1.83 -8.64
N TYR A 86 -7.01 2.97 -8.55
CA TYR A 86 -7.68 3.43 -7.33
C TYR A 86 -8.63 2.37 -6.77
N LYS A 87 -9.34 1.65 -7.65
CA LYS A 87 -10.36 0.69 -7.25
C LYS A 87 -9.73 -0.47 -6.50
N SER A 88 -8.73 -1.13 -7.08
CA SER A 88 -8.02 -2.23 -6.42
C SER A 88 -7.32 -1.77 -5.15
N PHE A 89 -6.70 -0.58 -5.16
CA PHE A 89 -6.05 -0.01 -3.98
C PHE A 89 -7.02 0.18 -2.81
N ILE A 90 -8.17 0.80 -3.05
CA ILE A 90 -9.18 1.07 -2.02
C ILE A 90 -9.83 -0.22 -1.53
N MET A 91 -10.20 -1.14 -2.44
CA MET A 91 -10.74 -2.45 -2.08
C MET A 91 -9.77 -3.23 -1.18
N GLU A 92 -8.48 -3.28 -1.51
CA GLU A 92 -7.48 -3.99 -0.72
C GLU A 92 -7.32 -3.42 0.70
N ARG A 93 -7.39 -2.09 0.84
CA ARG A 93 -7.15 -1.42 2.13
C ARG A 93 -8.40 -1.33 3.00
N HIS A 94 -9.58 -1.28 2.40
CA HIS A 94 -10.84 -1.05 3.10
C HIS A 94 -11.80 -2.25 3.03
N TYR A 95 -11.34 -3.43 2.59
CA TYR A 95 -12.21 -4.61 2.41
C TYR A 95 -13.09 -4.92 3.64
N LYS A 96 -12.52 -4.85 4.84
CA LYS A 96 -13.24 -5.09 6.10
C LYS A 96 -14.28 -4.03 6.44
N LEU A 97 -14.16 -2.85 5.85
CA LEU A 97 -15.05 -1.72 6.10
C LEU A 97 -16.25 -1.75 5.14
N PHE A 98 -16.06 -2.20 3.90
CA PHE A 98 -17.18 -2.46 3.00
C PHE A 98 -18.16 -3.51 3.58
N ASP A 99 -17.65 -4.56 4.22
CA ASP A 99 -18.48 -5.53 4.96
C ASP A 99 -19.28 -4.90 6.12
N LYS A 100 -18.87 -3.73 6.61
CA LYS A 100 -19.54 -2.97 7.67
C LYS A 100 -20.46 -1.86 7.13
N GLY A 101 -20.62 -1.76 5.82
CA GLY A 101 -21.49 -0.75 5.20
C GLY A 101 -20.84 0.60 4.96
N VAL A 102 -19.51 0.70 4.98
CA VAL A 102 -18.83 1.93 4.54
C VAL A 102 -19.10 2.18 3.06
N ASN A 103 -19.42 3.43 2.73
CA ASN A 103 -19.91 3.87 1.43
C ASN A 103 -19.56 5.36 1.19
N GLU A 104 -20.09 5.95 0.13
CA GLU A 104 -19.83 7.33 -0.29
C GLU A 104 -20.16 8.38 0.78
N LYS A 105 -21.19 8.17 1.60
CA LYS A 105 -21.55 9.14 2.66
C LYS A 105 -20.46 9.25 3.72
N HIS A 106 -19.88 8.12 4.10
CA HIS A 106 -18.77 8.09 5.05
C HIS A 106 -17.51 8.74 4.46
N PHE A 107 -17.30 8.57 3.15
CA PHE A 107 -16.24 9.25 2.43
C PHE A 107 -16.48 10.78 2.41
N ASP A 108 -17.71 11.21 2.13
CA ASP A 108 -18.09 12.62 2.10
C ASP A 108 -17.90 13.30 3.48
N LEU A 109 -18.21 12.60 4.58
CA LEU A 109 -17.91 13.05 5.94
C LEU A 109 -16.40 13.20 6.18
N MET A 110 -15.59 12.24 5.71
CA MET A 110 -14.14 12.33 5.82
C MET A 110 -13.59 13.55 5.04
N VAL A 111 -14.05 13.77 3.81
CA VAL A 111 -13.66 14.92 2.98
C VAL A 111 -14.11 16.24 3.61
N LYS A 112 -15.29 16.28 4.24
CA LYS A 112 -15.74 17.45 5.01
C LYS A 112 -14.73 17.80 6.11
N TYR A 113 -14.35 16.86 6.95
CA TYR A 113 -13.39 17.11 8.05
C TYR A 113 -11.99 17.45 7.55
N LEU A 114 -11.58 16.90 6.41
CA LEU A 114 -10.35 17.30 5.74
C LEU A 114 -10.40 18.78 5.33
N ASN A 115 -11.50 19.23 4.72
CA ASN A 115 -11.67 20.63 4.30
C ASN A 115 -11.71 21.59 5.50
N GLU A 116 -12.33 21.20 6.61
CA GLU A 116 -12.31 21.98 7.87
C GLU A 116 -10.88 22.12 8.43
N ALA A 117 -10.08 21.04 8.36
CA ALA A 117 -8.68 21.08 8.75
C ALA A 117 -7.83 21.97 7.83
N LEU A 118 -8.04 21.89 6.51
CA LEU A 118 -7.37 22.77 5.53
C LEU A 118 -7.74 24.24 5.73
N ALA A 119 -9.00 24.54 6.05
CA ALA A 119 -9.44 25.90 6.34
C ALA A 119 -8.77 26.46 7.60
N THR A 120 -8.55 25.61 8.63
CA THR A 120 -7.82 26.00 9.85
C THR A 120 -6.37 26.39 9.55
N LEU A 121 -5.78 25.79 8.52
CA LEU A 121 -4.43 26.12 8.03
C LEU A 121 -4.40 27.37 7.14
N SER A 122 -5.53 28.02 6.89
CA SER A 122 -5.66 29.12 5.93
C SER A 122 -5.14 28.74 4.53
N VAL A 123 -5.26 27.46 4.16
CA VAL A 123 -4.88 26.99 2.82
C VAL A 123 -5.80 27.64 1.79
N ASP A 124 -5.20 28.11 0.70
CA ASP A 124 -5.93 28.75 -0.39
C ASP A 124 -7.06 27.83 -0.92
N PRO A 125 -8.29 28.34 -1.13
CA PRO A 125 -9.40 27.56 -1.67
C PRO A 125 -9.10 26.86 -3.00
N GLU A 126 -8.26 27.43 -3.86
CA GLU A 126 -7.81 26.80 -5.12
C GLU A 126 -7.00 25.53 -4.84
N ILE A 127 -6.12 25.60 -3.84
CA ILE A 127 -5.31 24.45 -3.41
C ILE A 127 -6.22 23.39 -2.79
N ALA A 128 -7.13 23.76 -1.90
CA ALA A 128 -8.11 22.83 -1.32
C ALA A 128 -8.99 22.19 -2.42
N GLY A 129 -9.38 22.95 -3.44
CA GLY A 129 -10.07 22.45 -4.63
C GLY A 129 -9.27 21.38 -5.38
N GLY A 130 -7.98 21.60 -5.58
CA GLY A 130 -7.08 20.60 -6.19
C GLY A 130 -6.99 19.31 -5.38
N ILE A 131 -6.89 19.41 -4.05
CA ILE A 131 -6.89 18.24 -3.15
C ILE A 131 -8.20 17.45 -3.29
N ASN A 132 -9.34 18.14 -3.29
CA ASN A 132 -10.65 17.50 -3.47
C ASN A 132 -10.78 16.83 -4.85
N ALA A 133 -10.22 17.45 -5.90
CA ALA A 133 -10.20 16.86 -7.24
C ALA A 133 -9.39 15.54 -7.28
N HIS A 134 -8.25 15.47 -6.60
CA HIS A 134 -7.47 14.23 -6.48
C HIS A 134 -8.19 13.13 -5.70
N LEU A 135 -9.05 13.51 -4.74
CA LEU A 135 -9.85 12.57 -3.96
C LEU A 135 -11.12 12.10 -4.67
N ALA A 136 -11.59 12.80 -5.70
CA ALA A 136 -12.83 12.46 -6.40
C ALA A 136 -12.87 11.00 -6.92
N PRO A 137 -11.80 10.46 -7.56
CA PRO A 137 -11.79 9.06 -8.00
C PRO A 137 -11.93 8.04 -6.86
N PHE A 138 -11.60 8.42 -5.62
CA PHE A 138 -11.71 7.54 -4.46
C PHE A 138 -13.18 7.42 -4.05
N ARG A 139 -13.92 8.54 -4.11
CA ARG A 139 -15.36 8.59 -3.83
C ARG A 139 -16.13 7.61 -4.71
N ASP A 140 -15.81 7.58 -6.00
CA ASP A 140 -16.45 6.67 -6.97
C ASP A 140 -16.29 5.20 -6.56
N VAL A 141 -15.14 4.84 -5.97
CA VAL A 141 -14.94 3.48 -5.46
C VAL A 141 -15.87 3.19 -4.28
N PHE A 142 -16.04 4.14 -3.35
CA PHE A 142 -16.95 3.97 -2.21
C PHE A 142 -18.43 3.95 -2.60
N GLU A 143 -18.80 4.62 -3.69
CA GLU A 143 -20.15 4.61 -4.25
C GLU A 143 -20.46 3.32 -5.02
N THR A 144 -19.51 2.82 -5.81
CA THR A 144 -19.75 1.75 -6.79
C THR A 144 -19.34 0.36 -6.32
N THR A 145 -18.67 0.24 -5.17
CA THR A 145 -18.14 -1.05 -4.70
C THR A 145 -19.08 -1.70 -3.69
N SER A 146 -19.55 -2.91 -4.02
CA SER A 146 -20.28 -3.75 -3.09
C SER A 146 -19.35 -4.69 -2.30
N PRO A 147 -19.80 -5.23 -1.15
CA PRO A 147 -19.06 -6.27 -0.45
C PRO A 147 -18.73 -7.51 -1.32
N ASP A 148 -19.57 -7.84 -2.29
CA ASP A 148 -19.35 -8.99 -3.17
C ASP A 148 -18.29 -8.70 -4.24
N ASP A 149 -18.18 -7.45 -4.71
CA ASP A 149 -17.07 -7.03 -5.58
C ASP A 149 -15.73 -7.20 -4.86
N VAL A 150 -15.67 -6.79 -3.59
CA VAL A 150 -14.49 -6.93 -2.73
C VAL A 150 -14.13 -8.41 -2.55
N LYS A 151 -15.10 -9.27 -2.22
CA LYS A 151 -14.86 -10.72 -2.09
C LYS A 151 -14.37 -11.34 -3.41
N GLY A 152 -14.96 -10.93 -4.53
CA GLY A 152 -14.57 -11.34 -5.87
C GLY A 152 -13.12 -10.96 -6.18
N TYR A 153 -12.73 -9.72 -5.86
CA TYR A 153 -11.36 -9.23 -5.99
C TYR A 153 -10.38 -10.02 -5.11
N LEU A 154 -10.68 -10.21 -3.83
CA LEU A 154 -9.82 -10.94 -2.90
C LEU A 154 -9.65 -12.41 -3.29
N LYS A 155 -10.70 -13.06 -3.79
CA LYS A 155 -10.61 -14.45 -4.29
C LYS A 155 -9.66 -14.57 -5.48
N LYS A 156 -9.75 -13.63 -6.43
CA LYS A 156 -8.84 -13.57 -7.59
C LYS A 156 -7.40 -13.29 -7.17
N SER A 157 -7.18 -12.34 -6.26
CA SER A 157 -5.84 -11.97 -5.81
C SER A 157 -5.15 -13.08 -5.01
N ILE A 158 -5.87 -13.76 -4.11
CA ILE A 158 -5.37 -14.92 -3.36
C ILE A 158 -5.04 -16.08 -4.30
N GLY A 159 -5.89 -16.34 -5.29
CA GLY A 159 -5.65 -17.35 -6.33
C GLY A 159 -4.34 -17.09 -7.09
N SER A 160 -4.12 -15.86 -7.54
CA SER A 160 -2.87 -15.45 -8.21
C SER A 160 -1.64 -15.59 -7.31
N LEU A 161 -1.74 -15.22 -6.03
CA LEU A 161 -0.66 -15.38 -5.04
C LEU A 161 -0.30 -16.86 -4.81
N HIS A 162 -1.29 -17.75 -4.78
CA HIS A 162 -1.06 -19.20 -4.68
C HIS A 162 -0.29 -19.73 -5.90
N MET A 163 -0.67 -19.30 -7.11
CA MET A 163 0.01 -19.70 -8.36
C MET A 163 1.45 -19.22 -8.43
N ILE A 164 1.74 -18.00 -7.96
CA ILE A 164 3.10 -17.47 -7.91
C ILE A 164 3.98 -18.30 -6.98
N ARG A 165 3.46 -18.71 -5.82
CA ARG A 165 4.19 -19.58 -4.88
C ARG A 165 4.48 -20.95 -5.49
N ILE A 166 3.52 -21.54 -6.21
CA ILE A 166 3.72 -22.80 -6.95
C ILE A 166 4.83 -22.64 -8.00
N ALA A 167 4.79 -21.57 -8.80
CA ALA A 167 5.80 -21.31 -9.83
C ALA A 167 7.21 -21.08 -9.23
N GLN A 168 7.29 -20.42 -8.07
CA GLN A 168 8.55 -20.24 -7.34
C GLN A 168 9.10 -21.56 -6.80
N ALA A 169 8.25 -22.40 -6.19
CA ALA A 169 8.64 -23.71 -5.70
C ALA A 169 9.12 -24.64 -6.82
N LYS A 170 8.45 -24.60 -7.99
CA LYS A 170 8.87 -25.37 -9.17
C LYS A 170 10.27 -24.96 -9.65
N ARG A 171 10.53 -23.66 -9.77
CA ARG A 171 11.86 -23.15 -10.17
C ARG A 171 12.95 -23.51 -9.17
N GLN A 172 12.67 -23.43 -7.87
CA GLN A 172 13.62 -23.84 -6.84
C GLN A 172 13.99 -25.33 -6.97
N ARG A 173 12.99 -26.20 -7.17
CA ARG A 173 13.23 -27.63 -7.36
C ARG A 173 14.03 -27.94 -8.63
N GLU A 174 13.78 -27.22 -9.73
CA GLU A 174 14.56 -27.35 -10.96
C GLU A 174 16.03 -26.94 -10.75
N GLN A 175 16.28 -25.87 -9.99
CA GLN A 175 17.64 -25.43 -9.63
C GLN A 175 18.35 -26.44 -8.72
N GLU A 176 17.66 -27.02 -7.74
CA GLU A 176 18.22 -28.06 -6.86
C GLU A 176 18.62 -29.32 -7.66
N ILE A 177 17.81 -29.72 -8.63
CA ILE A 177 18.12 -30.86 -9.53
C ILE A 177 19.33 -30.54 -10.39
N GLU A 178 19.41 -29.33 -10.96
CA GLU A 178 20.54 -28.90 -11.78
C GLU A 178 21.84 -28.86 -10.96
N GLU A 179 21.79 -28.32 -9.74
CA GLU A 179 22.94 -28.26 -8.85
C GLU A 179 23.39 -29.66 -8.40
N HIS A 180 22.45 -30.55 -8.07
CA HIS A 180 22.73 -31.94 -7.76
C HIS A 180 23.44 -32.64 -8.93
N ASN A 181 22.92 -32.50 -10.15
CA ASN A 181 23.53 -33.09 -11.35
C ASN A 181 24.92 -32.51 -11.65
N ARG A 182 25.11 -31.20 -11.45
CA ARG A 182 26.41 -30.55 -11.60
C ARG A 182 27.43 -31.08 -10.60
N ARG A 183 27.05 -31.26 -9.33
CA ARG A 183 27.90 -31.85 -8.29
C ARG A 183 28.26 -33.31 -8.61
N ALA A 184 27.29 -34.11 -9.06
CA ALA A 184 27.53 -35.49 -9.47
C ALA A 184 28.51 -35.57 -10.67
N SER A 185 28.39 -34.67 -11.64
CA SER A 185 29.30 -34.60 -12.78
C SER A 185 30.73 -34.21 -12.39
N MET A 186 30.92 -33.28 -11.43
CA MET A 186 32.25 -32.88 -10.95
C MET A 186 32.91 -33.93 -10.06
N GLY A 187 32.13 -34.69 -9.28
CA GLY A 187 32.63 -35.81 -8.47
C GLY A 187 33.11 -36.99 -9.32
N SER A 188 32.47 -37.23 -10.47
CA SER A 188 32.88 -38.29 -11.41
C SER A 188 34.23 -38.00 -12.08
N THR A 189 34.52 -36.73 -12.41
CA THR A 189 35.80 -36.33 -13.03
C THR A 189 37.02 -36.45 -12.11
N PHE A 190 36.83 -36.50 -10.78
CA PHE A 190 37.95 -36.62 -9.84
C PHE A 190 38.35 -38.09 -9.58
N SER A 191 37.43 -39.05 -9.79
CA SER A 191 37.71 -40.47 -9.59
C SER A 191 38.49 -41.13 -10.75
N GLU A 192 38.40 -40.58 -11.96
CA GLU A 192 39.11 -41.13 -13.14
C GLU A 192 40.58 -40.69 -13.23
N GLN A 193 40.97 -39.62 -12.54
CA GLN A 193 42.34 -39.10 -12.58
C GLN A 193 43.27 -39.70 -11.51
N THR A 194 42.72 -40.47 -10.57
CA THR A 194 43.49 -41.14 -9.51
C THR A 194 43.95 -42.55 -9.87
N ASP A 195 43.33 -43.22 -10.86
CA ASP A 195 43.72 -44.59 -11.25
C ASP A 195 44.85 -44.64 -12.31
N MET A 196 45.08 -43.57 -13.07
CA MET A 196 46.16 -43.52 -14.06
C MET A 196 47.57 -43.28 -13.49
N LYS A 197 47.72 -43.02 -12.19
CA LYS A 197 49.03 -42.76 -11.56
C LYS A 197 49.65 -43.97 -10.84
N SER A 198 48.96 -45.11 -10.82
CA SER A 198 49.40 -46.35 -10.16
C SER A 198 50.06 -47.37 -11.10
N GLU A 199 50.06 -47.16 -12.42
CA GLU A 199 50.64 -48.12 -13.39
C GLU A 199 52.06 -47.79 -13.91
N GLU A 200 52.69 -46.67 -13.51
CA GLU A 200 54.07 -46.32 -13.93
C GLU A 200 55.18 -46.64 -12.90
N LEU A 201 54.91 -47.50 -11.90
CA LEU A 201 55.93 -47.91 -10.90
C LEU A 201 56.01 -49.43 -10.69
N GLY A 202 55.75 -50.22 -11.75
CA GLY A 202 55.98 -51.66 -11.79
C GLY A 202 57.17 -52.02 -12.66
#